data_AF-A0A561WJW6-F1
#
_entry.id   AF-A0A561WJW6-F1
#
_cell.length_a   1.000
_cell.length_b   1.000
_cell.length_c   1.000
_cell.angle_alpha   90.00
_cell.angle_beta   90.00
_cell.angle_gamma   90.00
#
_symmetry.space_group_name_H-M   'P 1'
#
loop_
_entity.id
_entity.type
_entity.pdbx_description
1 polymer ?
#
loop_
_entity_poly.entity_id
_entity_poly.type
_entity_poly.pdbx_seq_one_letter_code
_entity_poly.pdbx_strand_id
1 'polypeptide(L)'
;MRIMLLAGILPAVLAPAAAQAAPCPTTAMLGTYDFGRAGVIGAAGQAAGVWSAATVRSGFAGDDLIVTYTPRHTPSATERMVYTALFNEVDDPRAECHQVGADGVARHVWVSYRCRTGIAPNYTLLVR
;
A
#
# COMPACT_ATOMS: atom_id res chain seq x y z
N MET A 1 -37.35 59.53 4.57
CA MET A 1 -37.33 59.27 6.03
C MET A 1 -38.08 57.96 6.25
N ARG A 2 -37.59 56.89 6.87
CA ARG A 2 -36.43 56.65 7.72
C ARG A 2 -35.91 55.23 7.40
N ILE A 3 -34.60 55.13 7.20
CA ILE A 3 -33.83 53.90 7.20
C ILE A 3 -33.59 53.54 8.66
N MET A 4 -33.88 52.29 9.06
CA MET A 4 -33.31 51.69 10.27
C MET A 4 -32.84 50.28 9.94
N LEU A 5 -31.54 50.18 9.69
CA LEU A 5 -30.76 48.94 9.81
C LEU A 5 -30.65 48.56 11.29
N LEU A 6 -30.75 47.26 11.60
CA LEU A 6 -30.01 46.61 12.70
C LEU A 6 -29.95 45.11 12.36
N ALA A 7 -28.83 44.68 11.78
CA ALA A 7 -27.67 44.13 12.49
C ALA A 7 -27.80 42.61 12.65
N GLY A 8 -27.45 41.90 11.57
CA GLY A 8 -27.32 40.44 11.58
C GLY A 8 -26.12 40.01 12.41
N ILE A 9 -26.39 39.25 13.47
CA ILE A 9 -25.39 38.52 14.23
C ILE A 9 -25.32 37.13 13.59
N LEU A 10 -24.41 36.95 12.63
CA LEU A 10 -24.05 35.62 12.16
C LEU A 10 -23.17 34.98 13.24
N PRO A 11 -23.58 33.87 13.88
CA PRO A 11 -22.65 33.10 14.69
C PRO A 11 -21.60 32.53 13.74
N ALA A 12 -20.37 33.04 13.82
CA ALA A 12 -19.22 32.37 13.25
C ALA A 12 -19.06 31.03 13.99
N VAL A 13 -19.70 29.99 13.44
CA VAL A 13 -19.46 28.61 13.86
C VAL A 13 -17.99 28.35 13.57
N LEU A 14 -17.18 28.40 14.63
CA LEU A 14 -15.82 27.86 14.64
C LEU A 14 -15.93 26.36 14.42
N ALA A 15 -16.09 25.95 13.15
CA ALA A 15 -15.91 24.57 12.77
C ALA A 15 -14.45 24.23 13.08
N PRO A 16 -14.15 23.20 13.89
CA PRO A 16 -12.79 22.77 14.07
C PRO A 16 -12.29 22.34 12.69
N ALA A 17 -11.34 23.09 12.15
CA ALA A 17 -10.59 22.63 11.00
C ALA A 17 -9.89 21.34 11.46
N ALA A 18 -10.43 20.21 11.05
CA ALA A 18 -9.71 18.95 11.11
C ALA A 18 -8.49 19.14 10.22
N ALA A 19 -7.38 19.60 10.80
CA ALA A 19 -6.09 19.40 10.19
C ALA A 19 -5.91 17.88 10.13
N GLN A 20 -6.34 17.24 9.04
CA GLN A 20 -6.08 15.83 8.83
C GLN A 20 -4.57 15.67 8.92
N ALA A 21 -4.10 14.98 9.96
CA ALA A 21 -2.70 14.66 10.12
C ALA A 21 -2.22 14.00 8.83
N ALA A 22 -1.13 14.52 8.26
CA ALA A 22 -0.52 13.90 7.10
C ALA A 22 -0.17 12.45 7.45
N PRO A 23 -0.37 11.49 6.53
CA PRO A 23 -0.05 10.09 6.80
C PRO A 23 1.43 9.96 7.15
N CYS A 24 1.70 9.34 8.30
CA CYS A 24 3.05 9.10 8.80
C CYS A 24 3.55 7.73 8.36
N PRO A 25 4.88 7.56 8.18
CA PRO A 25 5.47 6.25 8.04
C PRO A 25 5.07 5.33 9.21
N THR A 26 4.70 4.10 8.89
CA THR A 26 4.32 3.05 9.84
C THR A 26 5.01 1.75 9.47
N THR A 27 5.30 0.93 10.46
CA THR A 27 5.90 -0.40 10.29
C THR A 27 4.89 -1.46 10.66
N ALA A 28 4.63 -2.41 9.75
CA ALA A 28 3.70 -3.50 10.00
C ALA A 28 4.09 -4.77 9.25
N MET A 29 3.60 -5.91 9.76
CA MET A 29 3.61 -7.17 9.01
C MET A 29 2.63 -7.08 7.85
N LEU A 30 3.15 -7.24 6.63
CA LEU A 30 2.35 -7.32 5.41
C LEU A 30 1.61 -8.65 5.37
N GLY A 31 2.36 -9.75 5.43
CA GLY A 31 1.85 -11.12 5.38
C GLY A 31 2.98 -12.12 5.63
N THR A 32 2.61 -13.40 5.66
CA THR A 32 3.53 -14.54 5.74
C THR A 32 3.53 -15.25 4.40
N TYR A 33 4.71 -15.45 3.82
CA TYR A 33 4.91 -16.07 2.51
C TYR A 33 5.81 -17.30 2.63
N ASP A 34 5.91 -18.10 1.57
CA ASP A 34 6.82 -19.25 1.57
C ASP A 34 8.28 -18.81 1.85
N PHE A 35 9.10 -19.73 2.34
CA PHE A 35 10.48 -19.45 2.70
C PHE A 35 11.27 -18.84 1.53
N GLY A 36 12.01 -17.76 1.81
CA GLY A 36 12.74 -16.96 0.85
C GLY A 36 11.89 -15.95 0.08
N ARG A 37 10.57 -16.17 -0.04
CA ARG A 37 9.68 -15.31 -0.85
C ARG A 37 9.51 -13.93 -0.25
N ALA A 38 9.35 -13.83 1.08
CA ALA A 38 9.23 -12.55 1.78
C ALA A 38 10.43 -11.62 1.49
N GLY A 39 11.63 -12.17 1.41
CA GLY A 39 12.84 -11.41 1.09
C GLY A 39 12.84 -10.86 -0.34
N VAL A 40 12.45 -11.69 -1.31
CA VAL A 40 12.34 -11.29 -2.72
C VAL A 40 11.30 -10.19 -2.89
N ILE A 41 10.10 -10.39 -2.34
CA ILE A 41 9.01 -9.42 -2.38
C ILE A 41 9.45 -8.11 -1.70
N GLY A 42 10.01 -8.21 -0.50
CA GLY A 42 10.52 -7.10 0.30
C GLY A 42 11.56 -6.24 -0.43
N ALA A 43 12.57 -6.87 -1.04
CA ALA A 43 13.59 -6.17 -1.81
C ALA A 43 13.00 -5.47 -3.04
N ALA A 44 12.10 -6.14 -3.75
CA ALA A 44 11.49 -5.61 -4.96
C ALA A 44 10.62 -4.37 -4.68
N GLY A 45 9.78 -4.41 -3.64
CA GLY A 45 8.98 -3.23 -3.28
C GLY A 45 9.79 -2.08 -2.68
N GLN A 46 10.93 -2.35 -2.06
CA GLN A 46 11.84 -1.29 -1.62
C GLN A 46 12.49 -0.62 -2.83
N ALA A 47 12.94 -1.41 -3.82
CA ALA A 47 13.50 -0.90 -5.07
C ALA A 47 12.47 -0.10 -5.89
N ALA A 48 11.19 -0.51 -5.87
CA ALA A 48 10.09 0.20 -6.50
C ALA A 48 9.60 1.44 -5.73
N GLY A 49 10.17 1.71 -4.54
CA GLY A 49 9.80 2.84 -3.68
C GLY A 49 8.40 2.74 -3.07
N VAL A 50 7.90 1.52 -2.93
CA VAL A 50 6.60 1.19 -2.31
C VAL A 50 6.72 1.25 -0.79
N TRP A 51 7.85 0.83 -0.23
CA TRP A 51 8.17 1.00 1.18
C TRP A 51 9.59 1.51 1.33
N SER A 52 9.86 2.16 2.46
CA SER A 52 11.20 2.69 2.76
C SER A 52 12.13 1.63 3.34
N ALA A 53 11.58 0.58 3.96
CA ALA A 53 12.34 -0.53 4.51
C ALA A 53 11.53 -1.83 4.47
N ALA A 54 12.21 -2.95 4.30
CA ALA A 54 11.68 -4.30 4.45
C ALA A 54 12.60 -5.15 5.34
N THR A 55 11.99 -5.92 6.23
CA THR A 55 12.66 -6.89 7.10
C THR A 55 11.91 -8.22 7.02
N VAL A 56 12.65 -9.32 7.05
CA VAL A 56 12.10 -10.67 7.08
C VAL A 56 12.27 -11.27 8.46
N ARG A 57 11.23 -11.93 8.95
CA ARG A 57 11.30 -12.78 10.15
C ARG A 57 10.84 -14.19 9.78
N SER A 58 11.77 -15.14 9.77
CA SER A 58 11.43 -16.54 9.51
C SER A 58 10.69 -17.17 10.69
N GLY A 59 9.64 -17.93 10.37
CA GLY A 59 8.82 -18.68 11.31
C GLY A 59 8.58 -20.11 10.84
N PHE A 60 7.72 -20.85 11.55
CA PHE A 60 7.40 -22.23 11.19
C PHE A 60 6.52 -22.34 9.94
N ALA A 61 5.66 -21.35 9.71
CA ALA A 61 4.69 -21.34 8.60
C ALA A 61 5.22 -20.65 7.32
N GLY A 62 6.48 -20.23 7.33
CA GLY A 62 7.09 -19.42 6.26
C GLY A 62 7.80 -18.20 6.81
N ASP A 63 8.04 -17.23 5.93
CA ASP A 63 8.72 -15.99 6.25
C ASP A 63 7.71 -14.83 6.36
N ASP A 64 7.71 -14.13 7.49
CA ASP A 64 6.95 -12.91 7.69
C ASP A 64 7.66 -11.74 7.00
N LEU A 65 6.95 -11.02 6.13
CA LEU A 65 7.42 -9.76 5.56
C LEU A 65 6.93 -8.59 6.42
N ILE A 66 7.86 -7.87 7.02
CA ILE A 66 7.60 -6.64 7.79
C ILE A 66 8.09 -5.45 6.96
N VAL A 67 7.22 -4.48 6.69
CA VAL A 67 7.52 -3.33 5.84
C VAL A 67 7.26 -2.01 6.56
N THR A 68 8.05 -0.99 6.21
CA THR A 68 7.83 0.40 6.65
C THR A 68 7.33 1.23 5.48
N TYR A 69 6.11 1.75 5.57
CA TYR A 69 5.43 2.44 4.47
C TYR A 69 4.62 3.62 4.98
N THR A 70 4.25 4.53 4.09
CA THR A 70 3.30 5.61 4.41
C THR A 70 1.93 5.21 3.86
N PRO A 71 0.90 4.98 4.71
CA PRO A 71 -0.41 4.57 4.25
C PRO A 71 -1.02 5.57 3.26
N ARG A 72 -1.72 5.05 2.25
CA ARG A 72 -2.45 5.87 1.27
C ARG A 72 -3.90 5.45 1.19
N HIS A 73 -4.80 6.44 1.23
CA HIS A 73 -6.24 6.26 1.04
C HIS A 73 -6.72 6.77 -0.31
N THR A 74 -5.85 7.44 -1.06
CA THR A 74 -6.10 7.91 -2.43
C THR A 74 -5.19 7.15 -3.40
N PRO A 75 -5.72 6.59 -4.50
CA PRO A 75 -4.90 5.89 -5.49
C PRO A 75 -3.81 6.80 -6.06
N SER A 76 -2.64 6.24 -6.36
CA SER A 76 -1.61 6.92 -7.15
C SER A 76 -2.15 7.24 -8.55
N ALA A 77 -1.71 8.39 -9.07
CA ALA A 77 -1.93 8.75 -10.47
C ALA A 77 -1.06 7.89 -11.42
N THR A 78 0.05 7.35 -10.93
CA THR A 78 1.02 6.58 -11.71
C THR A 78 1.09 5.15 -11.19
N GLU A 79 0.92 4.19 -12.11
CA GLU A 79 1.12 2.78 -11.82
C GLU A 79 2.62 2.45 -11.79
N ARG A 80 3.06 1.67 -10.82
CA ARG A 80 4.47 1.24 -10.68
C ARG A 80 4.57 -0.27 -10.67
N MET A 81 5.56 -0.78 -11.39
CA MET A 81 5.94 -2.18 -11.32
C MET A 81 6.71 -2.42 -10.03
N VAL A 82 6.22 -3.36 -9.22
CA VAL A 82 6.79 -3.67 -7.90
C VAL A 82 7.64 -4.91 -7.94
N TYR A 83 7.18 -5.92 -8.67
CA TYR A 83 7.76 -7.23 -8.63
C TYR A 83 7.38 -7.99 -9.91
N THR A 84 8.36 -8.70 -10.49
CA THR A 84 8.12 -9.65 -11.57
C THR A 84 8.77 -10.97 -11.18
N ALA A 85 7.98 -12.02 -11.03
CA ALA A 85 8.48 -13.40 -10.86
C ALA A 85 8.43 -14.14 -12.19
N LEU A 86 9.34 -15.08 -12.39
CA LEU A 86 9.12 -16.17 -13.34
C LEU A 86 8.28 -17.30 -12.66
N PHE A 87 7.45 -18.02 -13.41
CA PHE A 87 6.59 -19.09 -12.88
C PHE A 87 7.37 -20.31 -12.42
N ASN A 88 8.64 -20.46 -12.82
CA ASN A 88 9.51 -21.51 -12.31
C ASN A 88 10.16 -21.14 -10.96
N GLU A 89 9.93 -19.92 -10.46
CA GLU A 89 10.44 -19.44 -9.17
C GLU A 89 9.35 -19.42 -8.07
N VAL A 90 8.11 -19.76 -8.44
CA VAL A 90 6.92 -19.74 -7.58
C VAL A 90 6.02 -20.92 -7.94
N ASP A 91 5.66 -21.76 -6.97
CA ASP A 91 4.84 -22.96 -7.19
C ASP A 91 3.42 -22.60 -7.70
N ASP A 92 2.77 -21.60 -7.11
CA ASP A 92 1.54 -20.99 -7.62
C ASP A 92 1.69 -19.46 -7.76
N PRO A 93 2.11 -19.00 -8.95
CA PRO A 93 2.32 -17.59 -9.23
C PRO A 93 1.05 -16.74 -9.09
N ARG A 94 -0.13 -17.32 -9.35
CA ARG A 94 -1.39 -16.59 -9.22
C ARG A 94 -1.77 -16.45 -7.76
N ALA A 95 -1.66 -17.51 -6.98
CA ALA A 95 -1.95 -17.47 -5.55
C ALA A 95 -1.05 -16.47 -4.82
N GLU A 96 0.26 -16.50 -5.05
CA GLU A 96 1.18 -15.52 -4.43
C GLU A 96 0.81 -14.09 -4.84
N CYS A 97 0.50 -13.85 -6.12
CA CYS A 97 0.09 -12.53 -6.59
C CYS A 97 -1.20 -12.04 -5.92
N HIS A 98 -2.21 -12.90 -5.81
CA HIS A 98 -3.46 -12.57 -5.14
C HIS A 98 -3.26 -12.30 -3.65
N GLN A 99 -2.43 -13.09 -2.98
CA GLN A 99 -2.11 -12.92 -1.57
C GLN A 99 -1.40 -11.59 -1.32
N VAL A 100 -0.29 -11.33 -2.02
CA VAL A 100 0.46 -10.07 -1.88
C VAL A 100 -0.41 -8.86 -2.20
N GLY A 101 -1.26 -8.97 -3.23
CA GLY A 101 -2.21 -7.92 -3.58
C GLY A 101 -3.26 -7.66 -2.49
N ALA A 102 -3.84 -8.72 -1.92
CA ALA A 102 -4.81 -8.61 -0.84
C ALA A 102 -4.20 -8.00 0.43
N ASP A 103 -3.01 -8.49 0.83
CA ASP A 103 -2.28 -7.98 1.98
C ASP A 103 -1.92 -6.50 1.83
N GLY A 104 -1.45 -6.11 0.64
CA GLY A 104 -1.10 -4.72 0.34
C GLY A 104 -2.30 -3.77 0.34
N VAL A 105 -3.47 -4.22 -0.13
CA VAL A 105 -4.72 -3.45 -0.04
C VAL A 105 -5.18 -3.33 1.41
N ALA A 106 -5.17 -4.44 2.17
CA ALA A 106 -5.60 -4.46 3.58
C ALA A 106 -4.76 -3.53 4.47
N ARG A 107 -3.48 -3.34 4.11
CA ARG A 107 -2.56 -2.46 4.82
C ARG A 107 -2.51 -1.03 4.28
N HIS A 108 -3.31 -0.69 3.26
CA HIS A 108 -3.24 0.63 2.60
C HIS A 108 -1.83 1.01 2.17
N VAL A 109 -1.00 0.02 1.81
CA VAL A 109 0.37 0.33 1.39
C VAL A 109 0.26 1.25 0.17
N TRP A 110 -0.60 0.94 -0.81
CA TRP A 110 -0.88 1.79 -1.99
C TRP A 110 -2.18 1.49 -2.76
N VAL A 111 -3.30 1.24 -2.08
CA VAL A 111 -4.71 1.31 -2.59
C VAL A 111 -5.17 0.42 -3.76
N SER A 112 -4.31 -0.07 -4.65
CA SER A 112 -4.67 -0.98 -5.75
C SER A 112 -3.46 -1.81 -6.16
N TYR A 113 -3.55 -3.13 -5.97
CA TYR A 113 -2.63 -4.09 -6.57
C TYR A 113 -3.27 -4.75 -7.79
N ARG A 114 -2.54 -4.86 -8.90
CA ARG A 114 -2.95 -5.62 -10.09
C ARG A 114 -1.95 -6.70 -10.41
N CYS A 115 -2.48 -7.86 -10.77
CA CYS A 115 -1.74 -8.99 -11.31
C CYS A 115 -1.80 -8.94 -12.84
N ARG A 116 -0.64 -8.84 -13.49
CA ARG A 116 -0.54 -9.02 -14.94
C ARG A 116 0.20 -10.32 -15.24
N THR A 117 -0.48 -11.27 -15.89
CA THR A 117 0.16 -12.44 -16.51
C THR A 117 0.75 -12.01 -17.86
N GLY A 118 2.05 -12.19 -18.06
CA GLY A 118 2.76 -11.72 -19.26
C GLY A 118 2.77 -12.70 -20.45
N ILE A 119 3.64 -12.41 -21.43
CA ILE A 119 3.88 -13.20 -22.66
C ILE A 119 4.86 -14.37 -22.41
N ALA A 120 5.68 -14.27 -21.37
CA ALA A 120 6.54 -15.33 -20.82
C ALA A 120 5.85 -15.95 -19.59
N PRO A 121 6.35 -17.04 -18.97
CA PRO A 121 5.75 -17.56 -17.76
C PRO A 121 6.14 -16.63 -16.60
N ASN A 122 5.61 -15.42 -16.56
CA ASN A 122 5.90 -14.43 -15.55
C ASN A 122 4.62 -13.73 -15.11
N TYR A 123 4.60 -13.27 -13.86
CA TYR A 123 3.58 -12.36 -13.39
C TYR A 123 4.21 -11.11 -12.81
N THR A 124 3.48 -10.02 -12.91
CA THR A 124 3.92 -8.71 -12.42
C THR A 124 2.92 -8.14 -11.44
N LEU A 125 3.42 -7.72 -10.27
CA LEU A 125 2.68 -6.90 -9.31
C LEU A 125 2.80 -5.44 -9.70
N LEU A 126 1.65 -4.80 -9.88
CA LEU A 126 1.53 -3.39 -10.20
C LEU A 126 0.84 -2.68 -9.04
N VAL A 127 1.33 -1.51 -8.68
CA VAL A 127 0.82 -0.70 -7.58
C VAL A 127 0.27 0.62 -8.09
N ARG A 128 -0.92 1.01 -7.60
CA ARG A 128 -1.58 2.28 -7.88
C ARG A 128 -2.17 2.91 -6.62
#